data_AF-A0A3D0XJD1-F1
#
_entry.id   AF-A0A3D0XJD1-F1
#
_cell.length_a   1.000
_cell.length_b   1.000
_cell.length_c   1.000
_cell.angle_alpha   90.00
_cell.angle_beta   90.00
_cell.angle_gamma   90.00
#
_symmetry.space_group_name_H-M   'P 1'
#
loop_
_entity.id
_entity.type
_entity.pdbx_description
1 polymer ?
#
loop_
_entity_poly.entity_id
_entity_poly.type
_entity_poly.pdbx_seq_one_letter_code
_entity_poly.pdbx_strand_id
1 'polypeptide(L)'
;MSNEPISNEAVQKAKEALDAHVREIVNWHFSADTGCPFWLDWASKAGWNPAEEVQSLDDLIAKFPHFQDEWLRDLQPEVWVPKAFEGQPFNVFETGGTTGMPKQRIGWSDYKIDYSEFSEKIADEHFPRNHYWLMMGPTGPRRLRLAIEHLANVRGCSCYFIDLDPRFVKKVIAEKKFDVARSYMDHVVDQAVTILKHRKVSAVFTTPKLLEALSEKLDLWESGIRGVFCGGTTMDPQYTRFLVEEVLENRIGFYPTYGNTLMGLAA
;
A
#
# COMPACT_ATOMS: atom_id res chain seq x y z
N MET A 1 -6.83 8.30 21.42
CA MET A 1 -7.37 6.95 21.68
C MET A 1 -7.82 6.91 23.13
N SER A 2 -9.07 6.52 23.40
CA SER A 2 -9.60 6.37 24.76
C SER A 2 -8.90 5.21 25.47
N ASN A 3 -8.39 5.45 26.69
CA ASN A 3 -7.77 4.43 27.55
C ASN A 3 -8.81 3.58 28.31
N GLU A 4 -10.02 3.44 27.79
CA GLU A 4 -11.03 2.59 28.43
C GLU A 4 -10.72 1.12 28.15
N PRO A 5 -10.77 0.24 29.18
CA PRO A 5 -10.56 -1.19 28.98
C PRO A 5 -11.66 -1.75 28.06
N ILE A 6 -11.25 -2.38 26.97
CA ILE A 6 -12.15 -3.10 26.06
C ILE A 6 -12.77 -4.27 26.83
N SER A 7 -14.10 -4.39 26.83
CA SER A 7 -14.78 -5.47 27.56
C SER A 7 -14.52 -6.83 26.90
N ASN A 8 -14.52 -7.90 27.70
CA ASN A 8 -14.43 -9.27 27.18
C ASN A 8 -15.56 -9.59 26.19
N GLU A 9 -16.75 -9.03 26.40
CA GLU A 9 -17.88 -9.17 25.48
C GLU A 9 -17.58 -8.52 24.10
N ALA A 10 -16.97 -7.34 24.10
CA ALA A 10 -16.57 -6.67 22.85
C ALA A 10 -15.49 -7.47 22.11
N VAL A 11 -14.53 -8.06 22.83
CA VAL A 11 -13.51 -8.95 22.24
C VAL A 11 -14.15 -10.19 21.63
N GLN A 12 -15.08 -10.84 22.34
CA GLN A 12 -15.76 -12.03 21.86
C GLN A 12 -16.60 -11.74 20.62
N LYS A 13 -17.37 -10.64 20.63
CA LYS A 13 -18.17 -10.21 19.48
C LYS A 13 -17.30 -9.88 18.25
N ALA A 14 -16.14 -9.25 18.46
CA ALA A 14 -15.19 -8.98 17.39
C ALA A 14 -14.61 -10.29 16.81
N LYS A 15 -14.30 -11.28 17.67
CA LYS A 15 -13.86 -12.61 17.23
C LYS A 15 -14.94 -13.30 16.40
N GLU A 16 -16.19 -13.30 16.84
CA GLU A 16 -17.30 -13.93 16.12
C GLU A 16 -17.54 -13.28 14.75
N ALA A 17 -17.44 -11.95 14.67
CA ALA A 17 -17.53 -11.22 13.41
C ALA A 17 -16.37 -11.57 12.45
N LEU A 18 -15.14 -11.66 12.97
CA LEU A 18 -13.98 -12.07 12.20
C LEU A 18 -14.13 -13.50 11.67
N ASP A 19 -14.52 -14.44 12.52
CA ASP A 19 -14.71 -15.84 12.11
C ASP A 19 -15.85 -15.98 11.09
N ALA A 20 -16.92 -15.19 11.21
CA ALA A 20 -17.98 -15.13 10.20
C ALA A 20 -17.48 -14.63 8.85
N HIS A 21 -16.68 -13.56 8.86
CA HIS A 21 -16.07 -13.03 7.65
C HIS A 21 -15.08 -14.02 7.01
N VAL A 22 -14.28 -14.73 7.82
CA VAL A 22 -13.38 -15.79 7.32
C VAL A 22 -14.17 -16.87 6.60
N ARG A 23 -15.25 -17.37 7.20
CA ARG A 23 -16.12 -18.37 6.56
C ARG A 23 -16.68 -17.88 5.24
N GLU A 24 -17.15 -16.63 5.19
CA GLU A 24 -17.69 -16.03 3.96
C GLU A 24 -16.64 -15.98 2.85
N ILE A 25 -15.44 -15.46 3.14
CA ILE A 25 -14.36 -15.28 2.17
C ILE A 25 -13.80 -16.62 1.69
N VAL A 26 -13.63 -17.60 2.59
CA VAL A 26 -13.20 -18.94 2.19
C VAL A 26 -14.24 -19.60 1.31
N ASN A 27 -15.52 -19.56 1.67
CA ASN A 27 -16.60 -20.08 0.82
C ASN A 27 -16.61 -19.42 -0.56
N TRP A 28 -16.40 -18.11 -0.63
CA TRP A 28 -16.32 -17.38 -1.89
C TRP A 28 -15.16 -17.86 -2.78
N HIS A 29 -13.95 -18.04 -2.22
CA HIS A 29 -12.78 -18.44 -3.00
C HIS A 29 -12.77 -19.91 -3.40
N PHE A 30 -13.45 -20.78 -2.65
CA PHE A 30 -13.46 -22.23 -2.86
C PHE A 30 -14.78 -22.79 -3.43
N SER A 31 -15.75 -21.92 -3.74
CA SER A 31 -16.97 -22.31 -4.48
C SER A 31 -16.74 -22.29 -5.99
N ALA A 32 -17.29 -23.27 -6.70
CA ALA A 32 -17.21 -23.36 -8.17
C ALA A 32 -17.93 -22.21 -8.92
N ASP A 33 -18.81 -21.47 -8.22
CA ASP A 33 -19.56 -20.36 -8.80
C ASP A 33 -18.84 -19.03 -8.70
N THR A 34 -17.85 -18.90 -7.82
CA THR A 34 -17.23 -17.61 -7.49
C THR A 34 -15.71 -17.66 -7.45
N GLY A 35 -15.12 -18.83 -7.14
CA GLY A 35 -13.68 -19.02 -6.97
C GLY A 35 -12.87 -18.79 -8.24
N CYS A 36 -11.55 -18.71 -8.08
CA CYS A 36 -10.62 -18.62 -9.21
C CYS A 36 -10.04 -20.00 -9.56
N PRO A 37 -9.59 -20.22 -10.81
CA PRO A 37 -9.03 -21.50 -11.24
C PRO A 37 -7.93 -22.04 -10.32
N PHE A 38 -7.03 -21.17 -9.84
CA PHE A 38 -5.92 -21.58 -8.97
C PHE A 38 -6.40 -22.22 -7.66
N TRP A 39 -7.28 -21.56 -6.91
CA TRP A 39 -7.71 -22.05 -5.60
C TRP A 39 -8.58 -23.29 -5.72
N LEU A 40 -9.40 -23.40 -6.77
CA LEU A 40 -10.22 -24.59 -7.03
C LEU A 40 -9.34 -25.81 -7.40
N ASP A 41 -8.33 -25.62 -8.25
CA ASP A 41 -7.35 -26.67 -8.57
C ASP A 41 -6.54 -27.06 -7.32
N TRP A 42 -6.10 -26.09 -6.52
CA TRP A 42 -5.39 -26.36 -5.25
C TRP A 42 -6.24 -27.20 -4.30
N ALA A 43 -7.52 -26.83 -4.07
CA ALA A 43 -8.41 -27.55 -3.17
C ALA A 43 -8.65 -28.99 -3.62
N SER A 44 -8.75 -29.25 -4.94
CA SER A 44 -8.89 -30.61 -5.49
C SER A 44 -7.74 -31.56 -5.13
N LYS A 45 -6.57 -31.00 -4.78
CA LYS A 45 -5.33 -31.73 -4.43
C LYS A 45 -5.04 -31.71 -2.93
N ALA A 46 -5.74 -30.88 -2.16
CA ALA A 46 -5.46 -30.67 -0.75
C ALA A 46 -5.83 -31.90 0.11
N GLY A 47 -6.77 -32.73 -0.35
CA GLY A 47 -7.26 -33.90 0.39
C GLY A 47 -8.31 -33.56 1.47
N TRP A 48 -8.77 -32.31 1.51
CA TRP A 48 -9.78 -31.78 2.41
C TRP A 48 -10.52 -30.62 1.72
N ASN A 49 -11.71 -30.25 2.20
CA ASN A 49 -12.52 -29.18 1.60
C ASN A 49 -12.40 -27.88 2.42
N PRO A 50 -11.70 -26.83 1.94
CA PRO A 50 -11.56 -25.57 2.67
C PRO A 50 -12.87 -24.89 3.04
N ALA A 51 -13.88 -24.94 2.17
CA ALA A 51 -15.18 -24.33 2.39
C ALA A 51 -15.95 -24.98 3.56
N GLU A 52 -15.76 -26.28 3.80
CA GLU A 52 -16.39 -27.01 4.90
C GLU A 52 -15.56 -26.93 6.19
N GLU A 53 -14.24 -26.93 6.05
CA GLU A 53 -13.33 -27.21 7.17
C GLU A 53 -12.72 -25.98 7.85
N VAL A 54 -12.81 -24.80 7.24
CA VAL A 54 -12.36 -23.54 7.86
C VAL A 54 -13.56 -22.81 8.45
N GLN A 55 -13.66 -22.82 9.78
CA GLN A 55 -14.77 -22.17 10.49
C GLN A 55 -14.31 -20.93 11.28
N SER A 56 -13.01 -20.67 11.36
CA SER A 56 -12.43 -19.56 12.11
C SER A 56 -11.09 -19.11 11.51
N LEU A 57 -10.58 -17.96 11.96
CA LEU A 57 -9.21 -17.55 11.61
C LEU A 57 -8.17 -18.58 12.12
N ASP A 58 -8.41 -19.17 13.29
CA ASP A 58 -7.53 -20.17 13.89
C ASP A 58 -7.43 -21.42 12.98
N ASP A 59 -8.56 -21.88 12.42
CA ASP A 59 -8.58 -22.99 11.47
C ASP A 59 -7.82 -22.66 10.18
N LEU A 60 -8.00 -21.44 9.66
CA LEU A 60 -7.33 -20.97 8.45
C LEU A 60 -5.80 -21.04 8.62
N ILE A 61 -5.29 -20.54 9.76
CA ILE A 61 -3.86 -20.54 10.09
C ILE A 61 -3.34 -21.97 10.29
N ALA A 62 -4.13 -22.84 10.93
CA ALA A 62 -3.71 -24.20 11.25
C ALA A 62 -3.68 -25.13 10.02
N LYS A 63 -4.60 -24.94 9.07
CA LYS A 63 -4.79 -25.88 7.94
C LYS A 63 -4.10 -25.46 6.65
N PHE A 64 -3.97 -24.17 6.36
CA PHE A 64 -3.29 -23.73 5.15
C PHE A 64 -1.77 -23.79 5.32
N PRO A 65 -1.04 -24.40 4.36
CA PRO A 65 0.40 -24.30 4.35
C PRO A 65 0.84 -22.86 4.03
N HIS A 66 2.13 -22.58 4.23
CA HIS A 66 2.70 -21.33 3.75
C HIS A 66 2.47 -21.16 2.24
N PHE A 67 2.01 -19.97 1.86
CA PHE A 67 1.81 -19.60 0.47
C PHE A 67 3.15 -19.55 -0.26
N GLN A 68 3.26 -20.28 -1.38
CA GLN A 68 4.48 -20.29 -2.19
C GLN A 68 4.46 -19.08 -3.12
N ASP A 69 5.30 -18.10 -2.81
CA ASP A 69 5.25 -16.79 -3.46
C ASP A 69 5.81 -16.79 -4.89
N GLU A 70 6.51 -17.87 -5.28
CA GLU A 70 6.97 -18.15 -6.63
C GLU A 70 5.83 -18.36 -7.61
N TRP A 71 4.66 -18.83 -7.16
CA TRP A 71 3.47 -18.95 -8.01
C TRP A 71 3.06 -17.62 -8.64
N LEU A 72 3.31 -16.50 -7.95
CA LEU A 72 3.03 -15.15 -8.45
C LEU A 72 4.04 -14.69 -9.52
N ARG A 73 5.13 -15.42 -9.74
CA ARG A 73 6.09 -15.16 -10.83
C ARG A 73 5.84 -16.07 -12.02
N ASP A 74 5.52 -17.32 -11.74
CA ASP A 74 5.57 -18.39 -12.73
C ASP A 74 4.23 -18.64 -13.43
N LEU A 75 3.12 -18.36 -12.75
CA LEU A 75 1.77 -18.59 -13.29
C LEU A 75 1.24 -17.38 -14.05
N GLN A 76 0.44 -17.65 -15.08
CA GLN A 76 -0.27 -16.61 -15.84
C GLN A 76 -1.30 -15.91 -14.95
N PRO A 77 -1.47 -14.57 -15.05
CA PRO A 77 -2.39 -13.81 -14.21
C PRO A 77 -3.84 -14.33 -14.17
N GLU A 78 -4.32 -14.93 -15.25
CA GLU A 78 -5.69 -15.39 -15.44
C GLU A 78 -6.10 -16.50 -14.47
N VAL A 79 -5.16 -17.30 -13.97
CA VAL A 79 -5.46 -18.36 -12.98
C VAL A 79 -5.98 -17.79 -11.66
N TRP A 80 -5.70 -16.50 -11.41
CA TRP A 80 -6.11 -15.79 -10.20
C TRP A 80 -7.46 -15.09 -10.36
N VAL A 81 -8.07 -15.09 -11.55
CA VAL A 81 -9.34 -14.39 -11.82
C VAL A 81 -10.51 -15.19 -11.23
N PRO A 82 -11.22 -14.65 -10.22
CA PRO A 82 -12.43 -15.30 -9.73
C PRO A 82 -13.51 -15.28 -10.81
N LYS A 83 -14.35 -16.33 -10.87
CA LYS A 83 -15.42 -16.48 -11.88
C LYS A 83 -16.35 -15.26 -11.97
N ALA A 84 -16.60 -14.58 -10.84
CA ALA A 84 -17.38 -13.35 -10.79
C ALA A 84 -16.80 -12.19 -11.63
N PHE A 85 -15.51 -12.24 -11.97
CA PHE A 85 -14.80 -11.24 -12.77
C PHE A 85 -14.36 -11.79 -14.14
N GLU A 86 -14.87 -12.95 -14.56
CA GLU A 86 -14.51 -13.55 -15.83
C GLU A 86 -14.77 -12.59 -17.01
N GLY A 87 -13.81 -12.49 -17.92
CA GLY A 87 -13.85 -11.59 -19.08
C GLY A 87 -13.64 -10.11 -18.76
N GLN A 88 -13.55 -9.72 -17.48
CA GLN A 88 -13.27 -8.33 -17.10
C GLN A 88 -11.77 -8.05 -17.09
N PRO A 89 -11.31 -6.90 -17.64
CA PRO A 89 -9.92 -6.52 -17.54
C PRO A 89 -9.52 -6.21 -16.09
N PHE A 90 -8.34 -6.67 -15.68
CA PHE A 90 -7.75 -6.42 -14.37
C PHE A 90 -6.48 -5.56 -14.46
N ASN A 91 -6.14 -4.91 -13.37
CA ASN A 91 -4.83 -4.29 -13.18
C ASN A 91 -3.80 -5.35 -12.79
N VAL A 92 -2.56 -5.18 -13.25
CA VAL A 92 -1.40 -6.00 -12.85
C VAL A 92 -0.47 -5.14 -12.01
N PHE A 93 -0.17 -5.60 -10.80
CA PHE A 93 0.72 -4.93 -9.86
C PHE A 93 1.94 -5.80 -9.55
N GLU A 94 3.10 -5.15 -9.50
CA GLU A 94 4.38 -5.83 -9.34
C GLU A 94 5.05 -5.52 -8.00
N THR A 95 5.57 -6.58 -7.38
CA THR A 95 6.50 -6.47 -6.25
C THR A 95 7.88 -7.05 -6.61
N GLY A 96 8.94 -6.37 -6.12
CA GLY A 96 10.32 -6.70 -6.47
C GLY A 96 10.70 -6.39 -7.94
N GLY A 97 11.44 -7.31 -8.55
CA GLY A 97 11.88 -7.25 -9.95
C GLY A 97 13.34 -6.83 -10.18
N THR A 98 14.18 -6.79 -9.14
CA THR A 98 15.60 -6.44 -9.28
C THR A 98 16.50 -7.63 -9.61
N THR A 99 16.02 -8.85 -9.36
CA THR A 99 16.80 -10.10 -9.51
C THR A 99 16.11 -11.14 -10.42
N GLY A 100 15.13 -10.73 -11.23
CA GLY A 100 14.36 -11.63 -12.11
C GLY A 100 12.93 -11.14 -12.32
N MET A 101 12.08 -12.02 -12.87
CA MET A 101 10.67 -11.74 -13.13
C MET A 101 9.96 -11.27 -11.85
N PRO A 102 9.41 -10.05 -11.75
CA PRO A 102 8.69 -9.61 -10.55
C PRO A 102 7.50 -10.50 -10.25
N LYS A 103 7.13 -10.59 -8.96
CA LYS A 103 5.86 -11.21 -8.58
C LYS A 103 4.73 -10.29 -9.02
N GLN A 104 3.69 -10.87 -9.59
CA GLN A 104 2.53 -10.17 -10.12
C GLN A 104 1.29 -10.54 -9.31
N ARG A 105 0.49 -9.52 -9.01
CA ARG A 105 -0.84 -9.65 -8.41
C ARG A 105 -1.84 -8.94 -9.32
N ILE A 106 -3.03 -9.49 -9.46
CA ILE A 106 -4.15 -8.84 -10.16
C ILE A 106 -5.10 -8.12 -9.20
N GLY A 107 -5.85 -7.14 -9.70
CA GLY A 107 -6.90 -6.46 -8.95
C GLY A 107 -7.81 -5.61 -9.84
N TRP A 108 -8.92 -5.11 -9.29
CA TRP A 108 -9.92 -4.29 -10.00
C TRP A 108 -10.21 -2.98 -9.25
N SER A 109 -10.80 -3.11 -8.06
CA SER A 109 -11.22 -1.97 -7.24
C SER A 109 -10.77 -2.10 -5.79
N ASP A 110 -10.00 -3.13 -5.44
CA ASP A 110 -9.54 -3.36 -4.06
C ASP A 110 -8.74 -2.16 -3.54
N TYR A 111 -7.88 -1.57 -4.37
CA TYR A 111 -7.09 -0.38 -4.04
C TYR A 111 -7.93 0.90 -3.89
N LYS A 112 -9.16 0.89 -4.43
CA LYS A 112 -10.10 2.00 -4.28
C LYS A 112 -10.86 1.85 -2.98
N ILE A 113 -11.26 0.64 -2.63
CA ILE A 113 -12.04 0.35 -1.43
C ILE A 113 -11.20 0.69 -0.19
N ASP A 114 -10.03 0.07 -0.04
CA ASP A 114 -9.17 0.28 1.14
C ASP A 114 -8.74 1.75 1.31
N TYR A 115 -8.43 2.46 0.22
CA TYR A 115 -8.09 3.88 0.30
C TYR A 115 -9.29 4.81 0.47
N SER A 116 -10.50 4.41 0.06
CA SER A 116 -11.73 5.17 0.41
C SER A 116 -12.02 5.05 1.90
N GLU A 117 -11.90 3.86 2.47
CA GLU A 117 -12.03 3.64 3.91
C GLU A 117 -10.94 4.38 4.70
N PHE A 118 -9.70 4.34 4.20
CA PHE A 118 -8.59 5.08 4.82
C PHE A 118 -8.79 6.60 4.77
N SER A 119 -9.48 7.14 3.75
CA SER A 119 -9.80 8.56 3.69
C SER A 119 -10.57 9.05 4.92
N GLU A 120 -11.37 8.19 5.55
CA GLU A 120 -12.15 8.53 6.75
C GLU A 120 -11.30 8.48 8.04
N LYS A 121 -10.06 7.97 7.96
CA LYS A 121 -9.13 7.88 9.10
C LYS A 121 -8.09 9.01 9.14
N ILE A 122 -8.04 9.86 8.12
CA ILE A 122 -7.10 10.98 8.04
C ILE A 122 -7.81 12.31 8.27
N ALA A 123 -7.17 13.22 9.02
CA ALA A 123 -7.79 14.48 9.41
C ALA A 123 -7.82 15.47 8.25
N ASP A 124 -8.93 16.19 8.10
CA ASP A 124 -9.09 17.26 7.08
C ASP A 124 -8.10 18.42 7.28
N GLU A 125 -7.65 18.67 8.52
CA GLU A 125 -6.60 19.66 8.81
C GLU A 125 -5.26 19.29 8.17
N HIS A 126 -4.85 18.02 8.27
CA HIS A 126 -3.59 17.53 7.71
C HIS A 126 -3.72 17.20 6.22
N PHE A 127 -4.89 16.75 5.78
CA PHE A 127 -5.17 16.43 4.38
C PHE A 127 -6.40 17.19 3.87
N PRO A 128 -6.29 18.51 3.63
CA PRO A 128 -7.41 19.33 3.16
C PRO A 128 -8.07 18.76 1.91
N ARG A 129 -9.41 18.80 1.89
CA ARG A 129 -10.24 18.46 0.72
C ARG A 129 -10.13 19.53 -0.36
N ASN A 130 -10.51 19.19 -1.59
CA ASN A 130 -10.56 20.11 -2.73
C ASN A 130 -9.22 20.83 -3.01
N HIS A 131 -8.12 20.10 -2.85
CA HIS A 131 -6.76 20.64 -3.00
C HIS A 131 -5.92 19.78 -3.96
N TYR A 132 -4.61 19.77 -3.78
CA TYR A 132 -3.66 19.05 -4.62
C TYR A 132 -2.70 18.25 -3.76
N TRP A 133 -2.38 17.05 -4.23
CA TRP A 133 -1.46 16.12 -3.64
C TRP A 133 -0.23 15.95 -4.53
N LEU A 134 0.89 15.52 -3.97
CA LEU A 134 2.07 15.10 -4.71
C LEU A 134 2.45 13.67 -4.34
N MET A 135 2.43 12.76 -5.31
CA MET A 135 2.90 11.40 -5.15
C MET A 135 4.39 11.34 -5.53
N MET A 136 5.25 11.41 -4.50
CA MET A 136 6.70 11.29 -4.61
C MET A 136 7.14 9.85 -4.37
N GLY A 137 6.73 8.97 -5.28
CA GLY A 137 6.96 7.54 -5.22
C GLY A 137 6.91 6.89 -6.61
N PRO A 138 7.09 5.56 -6.69
CA PRO A 138 7.06 4.87 -7.96
C PRO A 138 5.66 4.81 -8.55
N THR A 139 5.56 5.09 -9.85
CA THR A 139 4.31 5.02 -10.62
C THR A 139 4.16 3.63 -11.29
N GLY A 140 4.38 3.54 -12.60
CA GLY A 140 4.47 2.32 -13.40
C GLY A 140 3.65 1.12 -12.88
N PRO A 141 4.29 -0.03 -12.60
CA PRO A 141 3.59 -1.26 -12.22
C PRO A 141 3.22 -1.32 -10.73
N ARG A 142 3.27 -0.20 -9.99
CA ARG A 142 3.00 -0.19 -8.55
C ARG A 142 1.54 0.14 -8.27
N ARG A 143 0.91 -0.69 -7.43
CA ARG A 143 -0.44 -0.43 -6.89
C ARG A 143 -0.59 0.96 -6.28
N LEU A 144 0.47 1.43 -5.63
CA LEU A 144 0.48 2.64 -4.82
C LEU A 144 0.14 3.91 -5.60
N ARG A 145 0.53 3.99 -6.88
CA ARG A 145 0.14 5.11 -7.76
C ARG A 145 -1.37 5.28 -7.81
N LEU A 146 -2.06 4.21 -8.19
CA LEU A 146 -3.52 4.21 -8.38
C LEU A 146 -4.24 4.43 -7.05
N ALA A 147 -3.72 3.86 -5.97
CA ALA A 147 -4.23 4.04 -4.62
C ALA A 147 -4.16 5.49 -4.13
N ILE A 148 -2.98 6.13 -4.21
CA ILE A 148 -2.80 7.52 -3.75
C ILE A 148 -3.56 8.50 -4.62
N GLU A 149 -3.58 8.28 -5.94
CA GLU A 149 -4.40 9.07 -6.87
C GLU A 149 -5.89 8.96 -6.52
N HIS A 150 -6.37 7.75 -6.25
CA HIS A 150 -7.75 7.52 -5.82
C HIS A 150 -8.05 8.18 -4.48
N LEU A 151 -7.17 8.06 -3.49
CA LEU A 151 -7.30 8.73 -2.19
C LEU A 151 -7.42 10.25 -2.32
N ALA A 152 -6.59 10.85 -3.18
CA ALA A 152 -6.72 12.28 -3.48
C ALA A 152 -8.11 12.57 -4.09
N ASN A 153 -8.53 11.81 -5.10
CA ASN A 153 -9.78 12.04 -5.83
C ASN A 153 -11.02 11.93 -4.93
N VAL A 154 -11.11 10.95 -4.03
CA VAL A 154 -12.25 10.82 -3.10
C VAL A 154 -12.34 11.97 -2.09
N ARG A 155 -11.24 12.70 -1.91
CA ARG A 155 -11.19 13.94 -1.10
C ARG A 155 -11.39 15.20 -1.94
N GLY A 156 -11.76 15.07 -3.20
CA GLY A 156 -11.92 16.18 -4.15
C GLY A 156 -10.59 16.78 -4.62
N CYS A 157 -9.46 16.12 -4.33
CA CYS A 157 -8.13 16.61 -4.67
C CYS A 157 -7.64 16.03 -6.00
N SER A 158 -6.75 16.76 -6.69
CA SER A 158 -5.97 16.23 -7.82
C SER A 158 -4.57 15.81 -7.37
N CYS A 159 -3.88 14.95 -8.12
CA CYS A 159 -2.57 14.43 -7.74
C CYS A 159 -1.50 14.71 -8.82
N TYR A 160 -0.38 15.30 -8.42
CA TYR A 160 0.83 15.40 -9.21
C TYR A 160 1.73 14.17 -9.00
N PHE A 161 2.58 13.89 -9.97
CA PHE A 161 3.51 12.76 -9.94
C PHE A 161 4.92 13.20 -10.33
N ILE A 162 5.89 12.40 -9.92
CA ILE A 162 7.28 12.47 -10.39
C ILE A 162 7.69 11.14 -10.99
N ASP A 163 8.80 11.12 -11.71
CA ASP A 163 9.40 9.90 -12.23
C ASP A 163 10.43 9.34 -11.25
N LEU A 164 10.15 8.13 -10.74
CA LEU A 164 11.01 7.40 -9.82
C LEU A 164 11.01 5.90 -10.17
N ASP A 165 12.17 5.39 -10.54
CA ASP A 165 12.44 3.97 -10.76
C ASP A 165 13.18 3.37 -9.55
N PRO A 166 12.47 2.64 -8.66
CA PRO A 166 13.07 2.03 -7.50
C PRO A 166 13.89 0.77 -7.87
N ARG A 167 13.69 0.19 -9.06
CA ARG A 167 14.48 -0.95 -9.54
C ARG A 167 15.89 -0.48 -9.91
N PHE A 168 15.99 0.65 -10.60
CA PHE A 168 17.27 1.29 -10.89
C PHE A 168 18.03 1.61 -9.60
N VAL A 169 17.37 2.28 -8.64
CA VAL A 169 17.98 2.61 -7.33
C VAL A 169 18.53 1.38 -6.63
N LYS A 170 17.75 0.30 -6.55
CA LYS A 170 18.20 -0.96 -5.94
C LYS A 170 19.37 -1.58 -6.69
N LYS A 171 19.35 -1.56 -8.03
CA LYS A 171 20.44 -2.08 -8.86
C LYS A 171 21.75 -1.33 -8.59
N VAL A 172 21.75 0.00 -8.64
CA VAL A 172 22.98 0.79 -8.44
C VAL A 172 23.50 0.68 -7.00
N ILE A 173 22.63 0.56 -5.99
CA ILE A 173 23.04 0.29 -4.61
C ILE A 173 23.68 -1.09 -4.48
N ALA A 174 23.10 -2.13 -5.09
CA ALA A 174 23.67 -3.47 -5.09
C ALA A 174 25.06 -3.51 -5.77
N GLU A 175 25.25 -2.69 -6.82
CA GLU A 175 26.52 -2.48 -7.51
C GLU A 175 27.49 -1.54 -6.75
N LYS A 176 27.12 -1.07 -5.54
CA LYS A 176 27.89 -0.13 -4.71
C LYS A 176 28.18 1.23 -5.39
N LYS A 177 27.38 1.63 -6.36
CA LYS A 177 27.47 2.92 -7.07
C LYS A 177 26.71 4.00 -6.31
N PHE A 178 27.17 4.31 -5.09
CA PHE A 178 26.45 5.21 -4.18
C PHE A 178 26.33 6.65 -4.69
N ASP A 179 27.33 7.15 -5.43
CA ASP A 179 27.27 8.49 -6.02
C ASP A 179 26.17 8.60 -7.06
N VAL A 180 25.96 7.54 -7.85
CA VAL A 180 24.85 7.46 -8.82
C VAL A 180 23.50 7.41 -8.09
N ALA A 181 23.41 6.64 -7.00
CA ALA A 181 22.19 6.59 -6.19
C ALA A 181 21.85 7.96 -5.59
N ARG A 182 22.87 8.70 -5.11
CA ARG A 182 22.70 10.07 -4.57
C ARG A 182 22.27 11.04 -5.65
N SER A 183 22.95 11.07 -6.79
CA SER A 183 22.58 11.93 -7.92
C SER A 183 21.16 11.63 -8.44
N TYR A 184 20.74 10.37 -8.43
CA TYR A 184 19.37 9.99 -8.79
C TYR A 184 18.36 10.48 -7.76
N MET A 185 18.67 10.39 -6.46
CA MET A 185 17.84 10.94 -5.40
C MET A 185 17.68 12.45 -5.54
N ASP A 186 18.77 13.18 -5.77
CA ASP A 186 18.75 14.63 -6.00
C ASP A 186 17.84 14.98 -7.18
N HIS A 187 17.94 14.24 -8.29
CA HIS A 187 17.09 14.42 -9.46
C HIS A 187 15.59 14.20 -9.14
N VAL A 188 15.24 13.16 -8.37
CA VAL A 188 13.86 12.89 -7.94
C VAL A 188 13.34 14.02 -7.06
N VAL A 189 14.15 14.51 -6.12
CA VAL A 189 13.77 15.61 -5.24
C VAL A 189 13.61 16.92 -6.02
N ASP A 190 14.48 17.20 -6.99
CA ASP A 190 14.41 18.42 -7.81
C ASP A 190 13.12 18.49 -8.66
N GLN A 191 12.59 17.34 -9.11
CA GLN A 191 11.26 17.28 -9.75
C GLN A 191 10.16 17.75 -8.77
N ALA A 192 10.17 17.23 -7.53
CA ALA A 192 9.19 17.60 -6.51
C ALA A 192 9.31 19.07 -6.11
N VAL A 193 10.54 19.57 -5.90
CA VAL A 193 10.82 20.98 -5.58
C VAL A 193 10.28 21.89 -6.67
N THR A 194 10.46 21.53 -7.94
CA THR A 194 9.95 22.31 -9.08
C THR A 194 8.43 22.41 -9.04
N ILE A 195 7.72 21.32 -8.73
CA ILE A 195 6.26 21.34 -8.58
C ILE A 195 5.85 22.24 -7.41
N LEU A 196 6.45 22.04 -6.23
CA LEU A 196 6.10 22.76 -5.00
C LEU A 196 6.37 24.27 -5.08
N LYS A 197 7.37 24.72 -5.85
CA LYS A 197 7.64 26.15 -6.08
C LYS A 197 6.59 26.84 -6.95
N HIS A 198 5.86 26.10 -7.77
CA HIS A 198 5.01 26.67 -8.83
C HIS A 198 3.55 26.23 -8.76
N ARG A 199 3.21 25.29 -7.89
CA ARG A 199 1.87 24.73 -7.74
C ARG A 199 1.52 24.64 -6.26
N LYS A 200 0.23 24.76 -5.96
CA LYS A 200 -0.29 24.50 -4.62
C LYS A 200 -0.28 23.00 -4.40
N VAL A 201 0.23 22.54 -3.26
CA VAL A 201 0.19 21.15 -2.80
C VAL A 201 0.01 21.17 -1.29
N SER A 202 -0.95 20.40 -0.77
CA SER A 202 -1.20 20.31 0.69
C SER A 202 -0.79 18.97 1.28
N ALA A 203 -0.65 17.94 0.46
CA ALA A 203 -0.33 16.60 0.92
C ALA A 203 0.73 15.95 0.04
N VAL A 204 1.67 15.27 0.68
CA VAL A 204 2.73 14.53 -0.04
C VAL A 204 2.69 13.07 0.39
N PHE A 205 2.64 12.18 -0.60
CA PHE A 205 3.03 10.79 -0.40
C PHE A 205 4.52 10.65 -0.67
N THR A 206 5.29 10.10 0.27
CA THR A 206 6.73 9.87 0.06
C THR A 206 7.31 8.77 0.97
N THR A 207 8.64 8.66 1.00
CA THR A 207 9.41 7.79 1.90
C THR A 207 10.34 8.62 2.78
N PRO A 208 10.77 8.10 3.95
CA PRO A 208 11.56 8.86 4.93
C PRO A 208 12.75 9.61 4.37
N LYS A 209 13.59 8.92 3.58
CA LYS A 209 14.81 9.51 3.01
C LYS A 209 14.53 10.62 2.00
N LEU A 210 13.46 10.49 1.21
CA LEU A 210 13.10 11.53 0.25
C LEU A 210 12.42 12.71 0.95
N LEU A 211 11.69 12.48 2.05
CA LEU A 211 11.12 13.54 2.88
C LEU A 211 12.23 14.41 3.50
N GLU A 212 13.24 13.76 4.08
CA GLU A 212 14.43 14.42 4.62
C GLU A 212 15.14 15.24 3.54
N ALA A 213 15.49 14.63 2.41
CA ALA A 213 16.14 15.33 1.30
C ALA A 213 15.30 16.48 0.72
N LEU A 214 13.96 16.39 0.77
CA LEU A 214 13.08 17.47 0.36
C LEU A 214 13.13 18.65 1.34
N SER A 215 13.15 18.38 2.65
CA SER A 215 13.25 19.42 3.69
C SER A 215 14.56 20.19 3.68
N GLU A 216 15.65 19.59 3.20
CA GLU A 216 16.92 20.29 2.99
C GLU A 216 16.84 21.38 1.91
N LYS A 217 15.85 21.31 1.01
CA LYS A 217 15.72 22.23 -0.13
C LYS A 217 14.56 23.21 -0.01
N LEU A 218 13.58 22.93 0.86
CA LEU A 218 12.37 23.71 1.03
C LEU A 218 11.91 23.68 2.49
N ASP A 219 11.40 24.80 2.96
CA ASP A 219 10.50 24.81 4.12
C ASP A 219 9.18 24.13 3.72
N LEU A 220 8.93 22.96 4.29
CA LEU A 220 7.78 22.13 3.90
C LEU A 220 6.45 22.81 4.23
N TRP A 221 6.36 23.50 5.38
CA TRP A 221 5.12 24.15 5.78
C TRP A 221 4.81 25.38 4.92
N GLU A 222 5.82 26.23 4.70
CA GLU A 222 5.70 27.43 3.86
C GLU A 222 5.47 27.08 2.38
N SER A 223 5.92 25.88 1.94
CA SER A 223 5.57 25.34 0.61
C SER A 223 4.09 24.90 0.48
N GLY A 224 3.33 24.90 1.59
CA GLY A 224 1.90 24.61 1.62
C GLY A 224 1.55 23.22 2.13
N ILE A 225 2.53 22.37 2.45
CA ILE A 225 2.30 21.00 2.93
C ILE A 225 1.68 21.04 4.34
N ARG A 226 0.65 20.23 4.56
CA ARG A 226 -0.09 20.06 5.82
C ARG A 226 -0.09 18.61 6.29
N GLY A 227 0.08 17.66 5.38
CA GLY A 227 0.11 16.23 5.70
C GLY A 227 1.12 15.48 4.87
N VAL A 228 1.83 14.56 5.51
CA VAL A 228 2.73 13.62 4.86
C VAL A 228 2.26 12.20 5.12
N PHE A 229 1.90 11.51 4.04
CA PHE A 229 1.72 10.08 4.02
C PHE A 229 3.09 9.45 3.75
N CYS A 230 3.67 8.80 4.76
CA CYS A 230 5.02 8.26 4.68
C CYS A 230 5.02 6.73 4.59
N GLY A 231 5.38 6.21 3.42
CA GLY A 231 5.51 4.78 3.18
C GLY A 231 6.93 4.26 3.38
N GLY A 232 7.04 2.97 3.67
CA GLY A 232 8.33 2.26 3.80
C GLY A 232 8.55 1.70 5.21
N THR A 233 9.59 0.87 5.34
CA THR A 233 9.84 0.07 6.55
C THR A 233 11.15 0.43 7.26
N THR A 234 11.71 1.60 6.96
CA THR A 234 13.01 2.05 7.51
C THR A 234 12.87 2.98 8.71
N MET A 235 11.65 3.25 9.17
CA MET A 235 11.37 4.16 10.29
C MET A 235 11.41 3.40 11.60
N ASP A 236 12.55 3.47 12.30
CA ASP A 236 12.61 3.09 13.72
C ASP A 236 12.05 4.22 14.61
N PRO A 237 11.88 4.01 15.93
CA PRO A 237 11.33 5.03 16.81
C PRO A 237 12.12 6.34 16.84
N GLN A 238 13.46 6.28 16.76
CA GLN A 238 14.30 7.48 16.80
C GLN A 238 14.21 8.26 15.49
N TYR A 239 14.21 7.56 14.35
CA TYR A 239 14.08 8.21 13.05
C TYR A 239 12.68 8.80 12.88
N THR A 240 11.64 8.09 13.35
CA THR A 240 10.27 8.61 13.40
C THR A 240 10.19 9.90 14.19
N ARG A 241 10.80 9.92 15.37
CA ARG A 241 10.85 11.13 16.21
C ARG A 241 11.55 12.28 15.51
N PHE A 242 12.71 12.03 14.89
CA PHE A 242 13.43 13.03 14.10
C PHE A 242 12.56 13.60 12.96
N LEU A 243 11.86 12.75 12.21
CA LEU A 243 10.98 13.22 11.14
C LEU A 243 9.86 14.12 11.68
N VAL A 244 9.25 13.75 12.80
CA VAL A 244 8.14 14.52 13.37
C VAL A 244 8.63 15.84 13.98
N GLU A 245 9.70 15.80 14.77
CA GLU A 245 10.16 16.95 15.55
C GLU A 245 10.99 17.92 14.70
N GLU A 246 11.90 17.43 13.86
CA GLU A 246 12.87 18.27 13.14
C GLU A 246 12.46 18.53 11.69
N VAL A 247 11.96 17.51 10.98
CA VAL A 247 11.62 17.66 9.54
C VAL A 247 10.22 18.24 9.33
N LEU A 248 9.26 17.84 10.17
CA LEU A 248 7.86 18.27 10.08
C LEU A 248 7.49 19.31 11.15
N GLU A 249 8.43 19.64 12.03
CA GLU A 249 8.35 20.68 13.05
C GLU A 249 7.14 20.57 13.98
N ASN A 250 6.54 19.38 14.13
CA ASN A 250 5.24 19.16 14.78
C ASN A 250 4.08 20.00 14.19
N ARG A 251 4.24 20.54 12.98
CA ARG A 251 3.24 21.37 12.28
C ARG A 251 2.51 20.59 11.19
N ILE A 252 3.20 19.63 10.58
CA ILE A 252 2.67 18.82 9.48
C ILE A 252 2.24 17.46 10.02
N GLY A 253 1.01 17.04 9.70
CA GLY A 253 0.50 15.74 10.11
C GLY A 253 1.32 14.60 9.52
N PHE A 254 1.86 13.72 10.38
CA PHE A 254 2.66 12.59 9.96
C PHE A 254 1.88 11.28 10.05
N TYR A 255 1.72 10.61 8.91
CA TYR A 255 0.96 9.37 8.79
C TYR A 255 1.88 8.28 8.24
N PRO A 256 2.64 7.60 9.11
CA PRO A 256 3.44 6.44 8.70
C PRO A 256 2.48 5.31 8.35
N THR A 257 2.68 4.67 7.20
CA THR A 257 1.75 3.66 6.73
C THR A 257 2.47 2.49 6.08
N TYR A 258 2.04 1.28 6.44
CA TYR A 258 2.58 0.06 5.89
C TYR A 258 1.74 -0.40 4.70
N GLY A 259 2.27 -0.17 3.50
CA GLY A 259 1.68 -0.68 2.26
C GLY A 259 2.33 -2.01 1.85
N ASN A 260 1.51 -3.02 1.60
CA ASN A 260 1.93 -4.29 1.02
C ASN A 260 1.27 -4.44 -0.37
N THR A 261 2.07 -4.66 -1.41
CA THR A 261 1.51 -4.88 -2.76
C THR A 261 0.53 -6.07 -2.80
N LEU A 262 0.79 -7.11 -2.00
CA LEU A 262 -0.05 -8.30 -1.94
C LEU A 262 -1.31 -8.12 -1.10
N MET A 263 -1.20 -7.44 0.05
CA MET A 263 -2.27 -7.40 1.07
C MET A 263 -2.95 -6.04 1.21
N GLY A 264 -2.53 -5.03 0.45
CA GLY A 264 -3.12 -3.70 0.51
C GLY A 264 -2.51 -2.83 1.62
N LEU A 265 -3.36 -2.04 2.28
CA LEU A 265 -2.94 -1.06 3.27
C LEU A 265 -3.17 -1.53 4.70
N ALA A 266 -2.17 -1.35 5.57
CA ALA A 266 -2.35 -1.39 7.02
C ALA A 266 -2.07 0.01 7.59
N ALA A 267 -3.07 0.55 8.29
CA ALA A 267 -3.11 1.92 8.79
C ALA A 267 -3.92 2.00 10.09
#